data_AF-A0A1Y2VZU5-F1
#
_entry.id   AF-A0A1Y2VZU5-F1
#
_cell.length_a   1.000
_cell.length_b   1.000
_cell.length_c   1.000
_cell.angle_alpha   90.00
_cell.angle_beta   90.00
_cell.angle_gamma   90.00
#
_symmetry.space_group_name_H-M   'P 1'
#
loop_
_entity.id
_entity.type
_entity.pdbx_description
1 polymer ?
#
loop_
_entity_poly.entity_id
_entity_poly.type
_entity_poly.pdbx_seq_one_letter_code
_entity_poly.pdbx_strand_id
1 'polypeptide(L)'
;MESPEPPELPQLPHKIPLNPSNLGGEVSEFLQEFEEPMLRGDCPYVHPRLVSFHSARDRAGWVGHMPDPLARDLFSSFSRAGPRHGKNTQVAVFHAPVGTLIGDRWQDCAWHAYLVAIIREARPDVQEQQQQQQSQSQSQSQSQGKRILIWDCDPVPTTISDADRWQNVLRGRQRTFVDFLRKKRHMKKAEIWYSVDDGDSGRDQSLVLSLRKLLEWASLGDIGYLGSEDPRFQKCVKLKA
;
A
#
# COMPACT_ATOMS: atom_id res chain seq x y z
N MET A 1 -3.91 37.27 4.64
CA MET A 1 -3.97 35.95 5.29
C MET A 1 -2.83 35.15 4.69
N GLU A 2 -1.78 34.91 5.46
CA GLU A 2 -0.69 34.02 5.02
C GLU A 2 -1.22 32.59 5.00
N SER A 3 -0.99 31.86 3.91
CA SER A 3 -1.25 30.42 3.91
C SER A 3 -0.30 29.77 4.92
N PRO A 4 -0.79 28.88 5.79
CA PRO A 4 0.09 28.18 6.73
C PRO A 4 1.16 27.42 5.95
N GLU A 5 2.41 27.58 6.39
CA GLU A 5 3.54 26.85 5.84
C GLU A 5 3.29 25.34 6.02
N PRO A 6 3.45 24.51 4.97
CA PRO A 6 3.18 23.09 5.07
C PRO A 6 4.12 22.46 6.12
N PRO A 7 3.64 21.48 6.91
CA PRO A 7 4.46 20.83 7.92
C PRO A 7 5.72 20.25 7.28
N GLU A 8 6.87 20.60 7.84
CA GLU A 8 8.16 20.11 7.38
C GLU A 8 8.17 18.58 7.47
N LEU A 9 8.38 17.90 6.34
CA LEU A 9 8.40 16.45 6.31
C LEU A 9 9.54 15.95 7.22
N PRO A 10 9.34 14.87 7.98
CA PRO A 10 10.41 14.29 8.78
C PRO A 10 11.59 14.00 7.84
N GLN A 11 12.74 14.62 8.12
CA GLN A 11 13.95 14.35 7.37
C GLN A 11 14.36 12.91 7.65
N LEU A 12 14.06 12.00 6.72
CA LEU A 12 14.57 10.65 6.81
C LEU A 12 16.10 10.68 6.66
N PRO A 13 16.83 9.90 7.48
CA PRO A 13 18.27 9.91 7.48
C PRO A 13 18.89 9.38 6.18
N HIS A 14 18.20 8.53 5.41
CA HIS A 14 18.78 7.95 4.19
C HIS A 14 18.08 8.37 2.89
N LYS A 15 18.88 8.33 1.82
CA LYS A 15 18.45 8.62 0.45
C LYS A 15 17.55 7.50 -0.05
N ILE A 16 16.37 7.87 -0.57
CA ILE A 16 15.43 6.95 -1.22
C ILE A 16 16.17 6.14 -2.31
N PRO A 17 16.10 4.79 -2.29
CA PRO A 17 16.60 3.95 -3.37
C PRO A 17 16.02 4.38 -4.73
N LEU A 18 16.90 4.74 -5.67
CA LEU A 18 16.50 5.31 -6.97
C LEU A 18 16.40 4.28 -8.09
N ASN A 19 17.10 3.16 -7.98
CA ASN A 19 17.21 2.20 -9.07
C ASN A 19 16.13 1.11 -8.91
N PRO A 20 15.22 0.91 -9.88
CA PRO A 20 14.23 -0.17 -9.80
C PRO A 20 14.86 -1.57 -9.70
N SER A 21 16.12 -1.73 -10.11
CA SER A 21 16.91 -2.96 -9.95
C SER A 21 17.63 -3.07 -8.60
N ASN A 22 17.42 -2.12 -7.67
CA ASN A 22 17.96 -2.22 -6.31
C ASN A 22 17.59 -3.58 -5.70
N LEU A 23 18.55 -4.16 -4.99
CA LEU A 23 18.34 -5.43 -4.31
C LEU A 23 17.35 -5.21 -3.15
N GLY A 24 16.59 -6.23 -2.83
CA GLY A 24 15.66 -6.21 -1.70
C GLY A 24 16.35 -5.96 -0.37
N GLY A 25 17.65 -6.25 -0.23
CA GLY A 25 18.45 -5.83 0.92
C GLY A 25 18.51 -4.31 1.06
N GLU A 26 18.90 -3.59 0.01
CA GLU A 26 19.04 -2.13 -0.02
C GLU A 26 17.69 -1.44 0.24
N VAL A 27 16.60 -1.94 -0.35
CA VAL A 27 15.28 -1.40 -0.07
C VAL A 27 14.83 -1.72 1.36
N SER A 28 15.22 -2.87 1.92
CA SER A 28 14.90 -3.22 3.31
C SER A 28 15.63 -2.33 4.31
N GLU A 29 16.87 -1.90 4.03
CA GLU A 29 17.58 -0.92 4.86
C GLU A 29 16.78 0.39 4.98
N PHE A 30 16.27 0.90 3.85
CA PHE A 30 15.39 2.06 3.84
C PHE A 30 14.07 1.83 4.62
N LEU A 31 13.43 0.67 4.43
CA LEU A 31 12.18 0.33 5.12
C LEU A 31 12.34 0.14 6.63
N GLN A 32 13.53 -0.24 7.10
CA GLN A 32 13.84 -0.37 8.53
C GLN A 32 13.91 0.97 9.25
N GLU A 33 14.09 2.10 8.55
CA GLU A 33 14.04 3.44 9.15
C GLU A 33 12.69 3.76 9.81
N PHE A 34 11.64 3.05 9.41
CA PHE A 34 10.32 3.19 10.01
C PHE A 34 10.16 2.41 11.33
N GLU A 35 11.14 1.60 11.76
CA GLU A 35 11.07 0.82 13.00
C GLU A 35 10.84 1.70 14.24
N GLU A 36 11.69 2.69 14.45
CA GLU A 36 11.57 3.62 15.58
C GLU A 36 10.27 4.45 15.53
N PRO A 37 9.90 5.12 14.41
CA PRO A 37 8.60 5.79 14.28
C PRO A 37 7.40 4.86 14.53
N MET A 38 7.46 3.60 14.07
CA MET A 38 6.40 2.62 14.32
C MET A 38 6.24 2.34 15.82
N LEU A 39 7.35 2.15 16.54
CA LEU A 39 7.37 1.88 17.97
C LEU A 39 6.84 3.08 18.79
N ARG A 40 7.17 4.31 18.38
CA ARG A 40 6.69 5.54 19.04
C ARG A 40 5.22 5.84 18.79
N GLY A 41 4.62 5.27 17.75
CA GLY A 41 3.24 5.58 17.38
C GLY A 41 3.11 6.61 16.26
N ASP A 42 4.23 7.20 15.83
CA ASP A 42 4.28 8.34 14.91
C ASP A 42 3.84 8.01 13.48
N CYS A 43 3.85 6.72 13.11
CA CYS A 43 3.57 6.27 11.75
C CYS A 43 2.75 4.95 11.74
N PRO A 44 2.12 4.60 10.62
CA PRO A 44 1.44 3.32 10.46
C PRO A 44 2.45 2.17 10.53
N TYR A 45 1.97 0.93 10.60
CA TYR A 45 2.88 -0.20 10.41
C TYR A 45 3.43 -0.19 8.97
N VAL A 46 4.74 -0.05 8.81
CA VAL A 46 5.46 -0.23 7.55
C VAL A 46 6.16 -1.59 7.59
N HIS A 47 5.87 -2.44 6.60
CA HIS A 47 6.53 -3.75 6.52
C HIS A 47 8.03 -3.57 6.21
N PRO A 48 8.95 -4.14 7.00
CA PRO A 48 10.38 -3.81 6.92
C PRO A 48 11.11 -4.42 5.72
N ARG A 49 10.41 -5.16 4.86
CA ARG A 49 10.98 -5.89 3.72
C ARG A 49 10.05 -5.83 2.52
N LEU A 50 10.61 -5.88 1.32
CA LEU A 50 9.83 -5.98 0.08
C LEU A 50 8.99 -7.26 0.08
N VAL A 51 7.73 -7.16 -0.33
CA VAL A 51 6.84 -8.31 -0.52
C VAL A 51 6.84 -8.71 -2.00
N SER A 52 7.25 -9.95 -2.30
CA SER A 52 7.39 -10.40 -3.70
C SER A 52 6.65 -11.69 -4.02
N PHE A 53 6.46 -12.56 -3.03
CA PHE A 53 6.06 -13.95 -3.30
C PHE A 53 4.76 -14.34 -2.59
N HIS A 54 3.92 -15.10 -3.29
CA HIS A 54 2.68 -15.57 -2.67
C HIS A 54 2.90 -16.75 -1.71
N SER A 55 4.01 -17.48 -1.87
CA SER A 55 4.32 -18.66 -1.07
C SER A 55 5.83 -18.95 -1.02
N ALA A 56 6.26 -19.80 -0.09
CA ALA A 56 7.63 -20.27 -0.04
C ALA A 56 8.02 -21.07 -1.29
N ARG A 57 7.09 -21.84 -1.87
CA ARG A 57 7.30 -22.59 -3.12
C ARG A 57 7.53 -21.65 -4.30
N ASP A 58 6.73 -20.60 -4.41
CA ASP A 58 6.90 -19.53 -5.41
C ASP A 58 8.29 -18.91 -5.28
N ARG A 59 8.68 -18.45 -4.08
CA ARG A 59 10.02 -17.92 -3.81
C ARG A 59 11.14 -18.89 -4.21
N ALA A 60 11.00 -20.16 -3.87
CA ALA A 60 12.00 -21.19 -4.20
C ALA A 60 12.17 -21.34 -5.73
N GLY A 61 11.09 -21.20 -6.50
CA GLY A 61 11.14 -21.22 -7.96
C GLY A 61 11.88 -20.03 -8.59
N TRP A 62 12.15 -18.97 -7.83
CA TRP A 62 12.94 -17.82 -8.27
C TRP A 62 14.42 -17.88 -7.87
N VAL A 63 14.83 -18.90 -7.11
CA VAL A 63 16.25 -19.11 -6.76
C VAL A 63 17.03 -19.41 -8.04
N GLY A 64 18.05 -18.60 -8.32
CA GLY A 64 18.84 -18.67 -9.56
C GLY A 64 18.31 -17.80 -10.71
N HIS A 65 17.08 -17.29 -10.61
CA HIS A 65 16.48 -16.35 -11.58
C HIS A 65 16.46 -14.90 -11.08
N MET A 66 16.66 -14.72 -9.78
CA MET A 66 16.65 -13.44 -9.09
C MET A 66 17.88 -13.37 -8.18
N PRO A 67 18.55 -12.21 -8.05
CA PRO A 67 19.74 -12.08 -7.23
C PRO A 67 19.48 -12.30 -5.73
N ASP A 68 18.29 -11.92 -5.24
CA ASP A 68 18.03 -11.82 -3.80
C ASP A 68 16.65 -12.37 -3.33
N PRO A 69 16.13 -13.50 -3.86
CA PRO A 69 14.79 -13.97 -3.52
C PRO A 69 14.61 -14.22 -2.01
N LEU A 70 15.67 -14.59 -1.29
CA LEU A 70 15.63 -14.80 0.16
C LEU A 70 15.60 -13.50 0.98
N ALA A 71 15.97 -12.37 0.39
CA ALA A 71 15.89 -11.04 0.99
C ALA A 71 14.47 -10.45 0.94
N ARG A 72 13.55 -11.09 0.21
CA ARG A 72 12.16 -10.65 0.07
C ARG A 72 11.17 -11.54 0.84
N ASP A 73 10.03 -10.95 1.17
CA ASP A 73 9.02 -11.52 2.03
C ASP A 73 7.81 -12.09 1.27
N LEU A 74 7.04 -12.89 2.00
CA LEU A 74 5.84 -13.54 1.48
C LEU A 74 4.59 -12.69 1.75
N PHE A 75 3.53 -12.89 0.96
CA PHE A 75 2.20 -12.31 1.24
C PHE A 75 1.72 -12.64 2.66
N SER A 76 2.06 -13.85 3.12
CA SER A 76 1.72 -14.31 4.46
C SER A 76 2.49 -13.59 5.58
N SER A 77 3.68 -13.05 5.31
CA SER A 77 4.46 -12.28 6.27
C SER A 77 3.76 -10.95 6.54
N PHE A 78 3.50 -10.17 5.49
CA PHE A 78 2.78 -8.90 5.60
C PHE A 78 1.38 -9.05 6.19
N SER A 79 0.58 -9.97 5.66
CA SER A 79 -0.81 -10.15 6.11
C SER A 79 -0.98 -10.77 7.51
N ARG A 80 0.10 -11.28 8.12
CA ARG A 80 0.12 -11.73 9.52
C ARG A 80 0.76 -10.71 10.46
N ALA A 81 1.37 -9.65 9.91
CA ALA A 81 1.98 -8.60 10.71
C ALA A 81 0.94 -7.82 11.53
N GLY A 82 -0.28 -7.61 11.00
CA GLY A 82 -1.43 -7.10 11.79
C GLY A 82 -2.11 -8.21 12.60
N PRO A 83 -2.74 -7.95 13.78
CA PRO A 83 -2.92 -6.74 14.59
C PRO A 83 -1.85 -6.56 15.69
N ARG A 84 -0.66 -7.15 15.54
CA ARG A 84 0.29 -7.32 16.67
C ARG A 84 0.75 -6.01 17.32
N HIS A 85 0.60 -4.87 16.65
CA HIS A 85 0.95 -3.54 17.18
C HIS A 85 -0.25 -2.63 17.46
N GLY A 86 -1.48 -3.14 17.39
CA GLY A 86 -2.67 -2.31 17.58
C GLY A 86 -2.93 -1.28 16.46
N LYS A 87 -2.08 -1.22 15.43
CA LYS A 87 -2.12 -0.19 14.38
C LYS A 87 -3.41 -0.22 13.54
N ASN A 88 -3.87 0.98 13.17
CA ASN A 88 -5.01 1.19 12.28
C ASN A 88 -4.66 0.92 10.82
N THR A 89 -3.44 1.26 10.43
CA THR A 89 -2.95 1.16 9.05
C THR A 89 -1.69 0.31 8.98
N GLN A 90 -1.63 -0.52 7.94
CA GLN A 90 -0.45 -1.31 7.58
C GLN A 90 -0.13 -1.06 6.11
N VAL A 91 1.12 -0.76 5.80
CA VAL A 91 1.60 -0.50 4.44
C VAL A 91 2.76 -1.44 4.13
N ALA A 92 2.81 -1.96 2.91
CA ALA A 92 3.96 -2.69 2.40
C ALA A 92 4.25 -2.30 0.96
N VAL A 93 5.53 -2.29 0.64
CA VAL A 93 6.03 -2.16 -0.73
C VAL A 93 6.06 -3.55 -1.35
N PHE A 94 5.33 -3.72 -2.43
CA PHE A 94 5.39 -4.91 -3.26
C PHE A 94 6.35 -4.67 -4.40
N HIS A 95 7.18 -5.66 -4.69
CA HIS A 95 8.14 -5.59 -5.79
C HIS A 95 8.12 -6.93 -6.52
N ALA A 96 7.68 -6.94 -7.77
CA ALA A 96 7.43 -8.17 -8.51
C ALA A 96 8.00 -8.08 -9.93
N PRO A 97 8.48 -9.20 -10.49
CA PRO A 97 8.96 -9.23 -11.86
C PRO A 97 7.79 -8.99 -12.83
N VAL A 98 8.05 -8.29 -13.92
CA VAL A 98 6.99 -8.01 -14.89
C VAL A 98 6.90 -9.15 -15.90
N GLY A 99 5.84 -9.95 -15.77
CA GLY A 99 5.52 -11.04 -16.67
C GLY A 99 4.04 -11.00 -17.02
N THR A 100 3.76 -10.71 -18.29
CA THR A 100 2.47 -10.67 -19.04
C THR A 100 1.29 -9.87 -18.45
N LEU A 101 1.49 -9.12 -17.36
CA LEU A 101 0.39 -8.74 -16.46
C LEU A 101 0.40 -7.28 -16.03
N ILE A 102 1.02 -6.36 -16.77
CA ILE A 102 0.84 -4.90 -16.57
C ILE A 102 0.43 -4.31 -17.94
N GLY A 103 0.12 -3.02 -18.11
CA GLY A 103 -0.44 -2.45 -19.36
C GLY A 103 0.42 -2.58 -20.64
N ASP A 104 0.28 -1.68 -21.62
CA ASP A 104 0.91 -1.92 -22.94
C ASP A 104 2.39 -1.50 -23.00
N ARG A 105 2.95 -0.96 -21.89
CA ARG A 105 4.25 -0.24 -21.86
C ARG A 105 5.31 -0.79 -20.91
N TRP A 106 5.06 -1.90 -20.21
CA TRP A 106 6.03 -2.45 -19.23
C TRP A 106 7.07 -3.40 -19.83
N GLN A 107 7.00 -3.63 -21.14
CA GLN A 107 7.76 -4.68 -21.83
C GLN A 107 9.29 -4.53 -21.71
N ASP A 108 9.76 -3.34 -21.30
CA ASP A 108 11.17 -3.03 -21.11
C ASP A 108 11.64 -3.11 -19.64
N CYS A 109 10.72 -3.27 -18.68
CA CYS A 109 11.04 -3.33 -17.25
C CYS A 109 11.04 -4.78 -16.75
N ALA A 110 12.17 -5.25 -16.20
CA ALA A 110 12.22 -6.55 -15.54
C ALA A 110 11.38 -6.59 -14.24
N TRP A 111 11.10 -5.42 -13.65
CA TRP A 111 10.53 -5.28 -12.32
C TRP A 111 9.54 -4.12 -12.19
N HIS A 112 8.54 -4.32 -11.33
CA HIS A 112 7.53 -3.32 -10.99
C HIS A 112 7.28 -3.24 -9.49
N ALA A 113 7.22 -2.03 -8.95
CA ALA A 113 6.92 -1.78 -7.55
C ALA A 113 5.60 -1.01 -7.37
N TYR A 114 4.84 -1.38 -6.34
CA TYR A 114 3.59 -0.73 -5.98
C TYR A 114 3.37 -0.83 -4.47
N LEU A 115 2.45 -0.05 -3.92
CA LEU A 115 2.09 -0.10 -2.50
C LEU A 115 0.79 -0.84 -2.28
N VAL A 116 0.71 -1.50 -1.12
CA VAL A 116 -0.58 -1.95 -0.58
C VAL A 116 -0.73 -1.50 0.86
N ALA A 117 -1.85 -0.83 1.14
CA ALA A 117 -2.29 -0.50 2.48
C ALA A 117 -3.50 -1.33 2.89
N ILE A 118 -3.50 -1.82 4.14
CA ILE A 118 -4.66 -2.39 4.81
C ILE A 118 -5.07 -1.42 5.91
N ILE A 119 -6.19 -0.74 5.70
CA ILE A 119 -6.69 0.36 6.54
C ILE A 119 -7.95 -0.11 7.27
N ARG A 120 -8.00 0.08 8.57
CA ARG A 120 -9.18 -0.20 9.41
C ARG A 120 -9.96 1.08 9.64
N GLU A 121 -11.23 0.93 10.03
CA GLU A 121 -11.96 2.03 10.63
C GLU A 121 -11.17 2.60 11.83
N ALA A 122 -11.21 3.92 12.00
CA ALA A 122 -10.65 4.55 13.18
C ALA A 122 -11.30 3.96 14.44
N ARG A 123 -10.49 3.73 15.48
CA ARG A 123 -11.05 3.22 16.74
C ARG A 123 -11.74 4.36 17.51
N PRO A 124 -12.92 4.13 18.10
CA PRO A 124 -13.65 5.17 18.85
C PRO A 124 -12.86 5.76 20.03
N ASP A 125 -11.99 4.97 20.64
CA ASP A 125 -11.11 5.34 21.76
C ASP A 125 -10.10 6.46 21.44
N VAL A 126 -9.83 6.71 20.16
CA VAL A 126 -9.03 7.87 19.70
C VAL A 126 -9.94 9.05 19.28
N GLN A 127 -11.21 8.78 18.96
CA GLN A 127 -12.16 9.77 18.47
C GLN A 127 -12.98 10.45 19.57
N GLU A 128 -13.05 9.91 20.80
CA GLU A 128 -13.75 10.57 21.92
C GLU A 128 -13.16 11.95 22.27
N GLN A 129 -11.93 12.29 21.85
CA GLN A 129 -11.38 13.65 21.95
C GLN A 129 -11.64 14.55 20.73
N GLN A 130 -11.98 14.01 19.56
CA GLN A 130 -12.22 14.80 18.34
C GLN A 130 -13.70 14.96 17.98
N GLN A 131 -14.59 14.15 18.54
CA GLN A 131 -16.00 14.06 18.10
C GLN A 131 -17.05 14.73 19.00
N GLN A 132 -16.67 15.57 19.97
CA GLN A 132 -17.65 16.44 20.62
C GLN A 132 -18.16 17.61 19.74
N GLN A 133 -17.72 17.76 18.49
CA GLN A 133 -18.13 18.89 17.63
C GLN A 133 -18.90 18.58 16.34
N GLN A 134 -19.18 17.32 15.95
CA GLN A 134 -19.89 17.03 14.67
C GLN A 134 -21.05 16.04 14.80
N SER A 135 -21.87 16.25 15.81
CA SER A 135 -23.11 15.52 16.01
C SER A 135 -24.10 15.72 14.85
N GLN A 136 -24.64 14.59 14.37
CA GLN A 136 -25.99 14.40 13.83
C GLN A 136 -26.26 14.80 12.38
N SER A 137 -25.71 14.03 11.42
CA SER A 137 -26.40 13.78 10.14
C SER A 137 -26.01 12.45 9.53
N GLN A 138 -26.98 11.54 9.46
CA GLN A 138 -27.05 10.33 8.63
C GLN A 138 -26.16 9.14 9.03
N SER A 139 -26.71 8.32 9.92
CA SER A 139 -26.29 6.94 10.17
C SER A 139 -26.62 6.03 8.97
N GLN A 140 -25.87 6.15 7.88
CA GLN A 140 -25.64 4.98 7.03
C GLN A 140 -24.72 4.04 7.81
N SER A 141 -25.03 2.75 7.83
CA SER A 141 -24.24 1.72 8.47
C SER A 141 -22.80 1.75 7.93
N GLN A 142 -21.92 2.54 8.54
CA GLN A 142 -20.48 2.50 8.33
C GLN A 142 -20.05 1.11 8.79
N SER A 143 -20.03 0.19 7.82
CA SER A 143 -19.55 -1.15 8.07
C SER A 143 -18.15 -1.03 8.66
N GLN A 144 -17.93 -1.67 9.80
CA GLN A 144 -16.64 -1.83 10.48
C GLN A 144 -15.66 -2.67 9.63
N GLY A 145 -15.44 -2.20 8.40
CA GLY A 145 -14.78 -2.90 7.32
C GLY A 145 -13.30 -2.55 7.28
N LYS A 146 -12.54 -3.44 6.64
CA LYS A 146 -11.17 -3.14 6.23
C LYS A 146 -11.20 -2.66 4.79
N ARG A 147 -10.29 -1.76 4.45
CA ARG A 147 -10.04 -1.33 3.07
C ARG A 147 -8.66 -1.81 2.66
N ILE A 148 -8.59 -2.43 1.50
CA ILE A 148 -7.34 -2.76 0.82
C ILE A 148 -7.17 -1.67 -0.22
N LEU A 149 -6.20 -0.79 -0.01
CA LEU A 149 -5.84 0.24 -0.97
C LEU A 149 -4.58 -0.22 -1.69
N ILE A 150 -4.66 -0.35 -3.01
CA ILE A 150 -3.53 -0.65 -3.87
C ILE A 150 -3.19 0.63 -4.62
N TRP A 151 -1.99 1.14 -4.39
CA TRP A 151 -1.49 2.28 -5.14
C TRP A 151 -0.40 1.80 -6.08
N ASP A 152 -0.66 1.94 -7.36
CA ASP A 152 0.23 1.68 -8.48
C ASP A 152 0.46 3.00 -9.22
N CYS A 153 1.73 3.33 -9.51
CA CYS A 153 2.12 4.48 -10.32
C CYS A 153 1.95 4.26 -11.83
N ASP A 154 1.72 3.02 -12.22
CA ASP A 154 1.46 2.59 -13.59
C ASP A 154 0.07 1.92 -13.68
N PRO A 155 -1.02 2.59 -13.27
CA PRO A 155 -2.32 1.97 -13.27
C PRO A 155 -2.78 1.61 -14.70
N VAL A 156 -3.70 0.64 -14.80
CA VAL A 156 -4.37 0.37 -16.09
C VAL A 156 -5.07 1.68 -16.52
N PRO A 157 -4.92 2.13 -17.79
CA PRO A 157 -5.36 3.45 -18.22
C PRO A 157 -6.83 3.80 -17.89
N THR A 158 -7.06 5.11 -17.77
CA THR A 158 -8.21 5.97 -17.43
C THR A 158 -9.68 5.53 -17.66
N THR A 159 -9.99 4.29 -18.04
CA THR A 159 -11.38 3.80 -18.20
C THR A 159 -11.97 3.15 -16.95
N ILE A 160 -11.20 3.07 -15.86
CA ILE A 160 -11.64 2.43 -14.62
C ILE A 160 -12.67 3.33 -13.91
N SER A 161 -13.81 2.73 -13.60
CA SER A 161 -14.91 3.32 -12.85
C SER A 161 -15.14 2.56 -11.55
N ASP A 162 -15.91 3.16 -10.62
CA ASP A 162 -16.38 2.48 -9.40
C ASP A 162 -17.28 1.26 -9.70
N ALA A 163 -17.74 1.11 -10.94
CA ALA A 163 -18.54 -0.02 -11.36
C ALA A 163 -17.71 -1.25 -11.73
N ASP A 164 -16.39 -1.10 -11.86
CA ASP A 164 -15.52 -2.17 -12.36
C ASP A 164 -15.17 -3.20 -11.30
N ARG A 165 -15.11 -4.45 -11.74
CA ARG A 165 -14.73 -5.59 -10.90
C ARG A 165 -13.23 -5.62 -10.70
N TRP A 166 -12.79 -5.84 -9.46
CA TRP A 166 -11.36 -5.87 -9.15
C TRP A 166 -10.59 -6.94 -9.93
N GLN A 167 -11.22 -8.06 -10.28
CA GLN A 167 -10.59 -9.13 -11.09
C GLN A 167 -10.26 -8.68 -12.51
N ASN A 168 -10.95 -7.65 -13.01
CA ASN A 168 -10.77 -7.10 -14.35
C ASN A 168 -9.76 -5.95 -14.36
N VAL A 169 -9.59 -5.26 -13.23
CA VAL A 169 -8.68 -4.13 -13.07
C VAL A 169 -7.31 -4.59 -12.59
N LEU A 170 -7.27 -5.31 -11.46
CA LEU A 170 -6.02 -5.77 -10.85
C LEU A 170 -5.39 -6.87 -11.68
N ARG A 171 -4.07 -6.83 -11.82
CA ARG A 171 -3.32 -7.79 -12.60
C ARG A 171 -2.26 -8.50 -11.78
N GLY A 172 -1.73 -9.59 -12.31
CA GLY A 172 -0.58 -10.32 -11.77
C GLY A 172 -0.58 -10.51 -10.25
N ARG A 173 0.47 -9.97 -9.61
CA ARG A 173 0.67 -10.10 -8.15
C ARG A 173 -0.33 -9.31 -7.33
N GLN A 174 -0.87 -8.19 -7.83
CA GLN A 174 -1.93 -7.44 -7.15
C GLN A 174 -3.17 -8.31 -7.01
N ARG A 175 -3.64 -8.90 -8.13
CA ARG A 175 -4.78 -9.81 -8.16
C ARG A 175 -4.55 -11.02 -7.26
N THR A 176 -3.38 -11.65 -7.38
CA THR A 176 -2.99 -12.81 -6.56
C THR A 176 -3.00 -12.47 -5.06
N PHE A 177 -2.55 -11.26 -4.69
CA PHE A 177 -2.55 -10.82 -3.30
C PHE A 177 -3.96 -10.59 -2.76
N VAL A 178 -4.84 -9.95 -3.55
CA VAL A 178 -6.25 -9.78 -3.18
C VAL A 178 -6.96 -11.12 -3.03
N ASP A 179 -6.77 -12.06 -3.95
CA ASP A 179 -7.27 -13.44 -3.85
C ASP A 179 -6.79 -14.11 -2.56
N PHE A 180 -5.50 -13.96 -2.26
CA PHE A 180 -4.90 -14.47 -1.02
C PHE A 180 -5.55 -13.86 0.23
N LEU A 181 -5.79 -12.55 0.25
CA LEU A 181 -6.46 -11.88 1.37
C LEU A 181 -7.93 -12.33 1.49
N ARG A 182 -8.68 -12.42 0.39
CA ARG A 182 -10.11 -12.82 0.40
C ARG A 182 -10.36 -14.22 0.99
N LYS A 183 -9.37 -15.11 0.90
CA LYS A 183 -9.42 -16.44 1.57
C LYS A 183 -9.39 -16.34 3.10
N LYS A 184 -8.96 -15.21 3.67
CA LYS A 184 -8.97 -14.97 5.12
C LYS A 184 -10.33 -14.46 5.58
N ARG A 185 -10.92 -15.11 6.59
CA ARG A 185 -12.26 -14.76 7.14
C ARG A 185 -12.44 -13.27 7.43
N HIS A 186 -11.44 -12.63 8.04
CA HIS A 186 -11.51 -11.21 8.43
C HIS A 186 -11.19 -10.20 7.32
N MET A 187 -10.82 -10.66 6.12
CA MET A 187 -10.60 -9.83 4.93
C MET A 187 -11.63 -10.13 3.83
N LYS A 188 -12.46 -11.18 4.00
CA LYS A 188 -13.43 -11.63 2.99
C LYS A 188 -14.38 -10.52 2.52
N LYS A 189 -14.70 -9.55 3.38
CA LYS A 189 -15.57 -8.41 3.08
C LYS A 189 -14.82 -7.07 2.96
N ALA A 190 -13.49 -7.09 2.88
CA ALA A 190 -12.73 -5.85 2.74
C ALA A 190 -13.12 -5.15 1.44
N GLU A 191 -13.21 -3.82 1.47
CA GLU A 191 -13.35 -3.03 0.25
C GLU A 191 -12.00 -2.99 -0.47
N ILE A 192 -12.02 -2.89 -1.79
CA ILE A 192 -10.81 -2.78 -2.59
C ILE A 192 -10.84 -1.43 -3.26
N TRP A 193 -9.75 -0.69 -3.11
CA TRP A 193 -9.54 0.61 -3.71
C TRP A 193 -8.25 0.57 -4.53
N TYR A 194 -8.24 1.29 -5.64
CA TYR A 194 -7.16 1.27 -6.61
C TYR A 194 -6.85 2.67 -7.11
N SER A 195 -5.57 3.02 -7.22
CA SER A 195 -5.15 4.29 -7.80
C SER A 195 -5.50 4.37 -9.28
N VAL A 196 -5.94 5.54 -9.73
CA VAL A 196 -6.21 5.84 -11.14
C VAL A 196 -5.36 7.01 -11.66
N ASP A 197 -4.39 7.46 -10.86
CA ASP A 197 -3.45 8.51 -11.24
C ASP A 197 -2.38 7.94 -12.19
N ASP A 198 -2.51 8.23 -13.48
CA ASP A 198 -1.61 7.74 -14.51
C ASP A 198 -0.51 8.75 -14.91
N GLY A 199 -0.44 9.90 -14.22
CA GLY A 199 0.44 11.01 -14.60
C GLY A 199 1.93 10.68 -14.66
N ASP A 200 2.37 9.66 -13.93
CA ASP A 200 3.75 9.18 -13.90
C ASP A 200 3.96 7.82 -14.59
N SER A 201 2.97 7.33 -15.34
CA SER A 201 3.02 6.01 -15.97
C SER A 201 4.11 5.91 -17.05
N GLY A 202 4.78 4.75 -17.12
CA GLY A 202 5.76 4.39 -18.13
C GLY A 202 7.12 5.06 -17.98
N ARG A 203 7.44 5.58 -16.79
CA ARG A 203 8.68 6.34 -16.54
C ARG A 203 9.85 5.51 -15.98
N ASP A 204 9.69 4.20 -15.81
CA ASP A 204 10.68 3.33 -15.14
C ASP A 204 11.09 3.85 -13.75
N GLN A 205 10.12 4.39 -13.01
CA GLN A 205 10.32 5.03 -11.71
C GLN A 205 9.45 4.38 -10.61
N SER A 206 8.91 3.20 -10.86
CA SER A 206 7.88 2.61 -10.02
C SER A 206 8.31 2.39 -8.57
N LEU A 207 9.58 2.03 -8.36
CA LEU A 207 10.16 1.94 -7.01
C LEU A 207 10.21 3.31 -6.33
N VAL A 208 10.80 4.31 -6.96
CA VAL A 208 10.98 5.65 -6.38
C VAL A 208 9.64 6.28 -6.05
N LEU A 209 8.68 6.19 -6.97
CA LEU A 209 7.34 6.75 -6.80
C LEU A 209 6.59 6.02 -5.68
N SER A 210 6.70 4.68 -5.60
CA SER A 210 6.15 3.91 -4.49
C SER A 210 6.77 4.29 -3.15
N LEU A 211 8.07 4.47 -3.06
CA LEU A 211 8.73 4.86 -1.82
C LEU A 211 8.38 6.31 -1.41
N ARG A 212 8.25 7.23 -2.37
CA ARG A 212 7.73 8.58 -2.08
C ARG A 212 6.29 8.54 -1.56
N LYS A 213 5.43 7.74 -2.17
CA LYS A 213 4.05 7.58 -1.70
C LYS A 213 3.99 6.94 -0.32
N LEU A 214 4.91 6.03 0.00
CA LEU A 214 5.05 5.46 1.34
C LEU A 214 5.39 6.54 2.36
N LEU A 215 6.32 7.45 2.05
CA LEU A 215 6.67 8.56 2.92
C LEU A 215 5.49 9.48 3.19
N GLU A 216 4.74 9.82 2.13
CA GLU A 216 3.51 10.59 2.24
C GLU A 216 2.50 9.90 3.15
N TRP A 217 2.27 8.60 2.99
CA TRP A 217 1.33 7.87 3.84
C TRP A 217 1.83 7.68 5.27
N ALA A 218 3.14 7.56 5.47
CA ALA A 218 3.72 7.43 6.79
C ALA A 218 3.65 8.73 7.59
N SER A 219 3.80 9.89 6.94
CA SER A 219 3.70 11.20 7.59
C SER A 219 2.29 11.55 8.06
N LEU A 220 1.26 10.87 7.54
CA LEU A 220 -0.11 10.98 8.04
C LEU A 220 -0.30 10.34 9.43
N GLY A 221 0.67 9.58 9.92
CA GLY A 221 0.56 8.83 11.17
C GLY A 221 -0.28 7.56 11.07
N ASP A 222 -0.51 6.90 12.21
CA ASP A 222 -1.36 5.71 12.28
C ASP A 222 -2.85 6.03 12.36
N ILE A 223 -3.35 6.72 11.34
CA ILE A 223 -4.77 7.06 11.23
C ILE A 223 -5.60 5.91 10.65
N GLY A 224 -6.81 5.71 11.17
CA GLY A 224 -7.83 4.88 10.55
C GLY A 224 -8.40 5.52 9.29
N TYR A 225 -9.37 4.87 8.66
CA TYR A 225 -10.07 5.43 7.51
C TYR A 225 -10.85 6.69 7.89
N LEU A 226 -10.70 7.76 7.11
CA LEU A 226 -11.34 9.05 7.37
C LEU A 226 -12.54 9.35 6.45
N GLY A 227 -13.06 8.36 5.73
CA GLY A 227 -14.16 8.58 4.79
C GLY A 227 -13.69 9.23 3.47
N SER A 228 -14.49 10.17 2.96
CA SER A 228 -14.17 10.93 1.73
C SER A 228 -12.96 11.84 1.90
N GLU A 229 -12.66 12.24 3.13
CA GLU A 229 -11.57 13.17 3.45
C GLU A 229 -10.21 12.47 3.62
N ASP A 230 -10.16 11.14 3.48
CA ASP A 230 -8.92 10.39 3.64
C ASP A 230 -7.97 10.67 2.47
N PRO A 231 -6.84 11.38 2.68
CA PRO A 231 -5.96 11.82 1.61
C PRO A 231 -5.34 10.65 0.85
N ARG A 232 -5.26 9.46 1.47
CA ARG A 232 -4.72 8.25 0.83
C ARG A 232 -5.59 7.75 -0.32
N PHE A 233 -6.88 8.07 -0.29
CA PHE A 233 -7.87 7.64 -1.28
C PHE A 233 -8.10 8.71 -2.36
N GLN A 234 -7.42 9.85 -2.31
CA GLN A 234 -7.44 10.81 -3.40
C GLN A 234 -6.92 10.15 -4.68
N LYS A 235 -7.63 10.39 -5.79
CA LYS A 235 -7.39 9.75 -7.09
C LYS A 235 -7.40 8.20 -7.02
N CYS A 236 -8.23 7.65 -6.15
CA CYS A 236 -8.51 6.22 -6.10
C CYS A 236 -9.99 5.96 -6.34
N VAL A 237 -10.29 4.82 -6.96
CA VAL A 237 -11.65 4.35 -7.21
C VAL A 237 -11.94 3.10 -6.40
N LYS A 238 -13.19 2.92 -6.01
CA LYS A 238 -13.63 1.73 -5.27
C LYS A 238 -14.03 0.64 -6.25
N LEU A 239 -13.36 -0.50 -6.19
CA LEU A 239 -13.65 -1.63 -7.07
C LEU A 239 -14.75 -2.52 -6.51
N LYS A 240 -15.63 -3.02 -7.39
CA LYS A 240 -16.65 -4.02 -7.02
C LYS A 240 -16.01 -5.37 -6.74
N ALA A 241 -16.52 -6.04 -5.70
CA ALA A 241 -16.10 -7.37 -5.25
C ALA A 241 -16.34 -8.48 -6.30
#